data_AF-A0A520E3Z0-F1
#
_entry.id   AF-A0A520E3Z0-F1
#
_cell.length_a   1.000
_cell.length_b   1.000
_cell.length_c   1.000
_cell.angle_alpha   90.00
_cell.angle_beta   90.00
_cell.angle_gamma   90.00
#
_symmetry.space_group_name_H-M   'P 1'
#
loop_
_entity.id
_entity.type
_entity.pdbx_description
1 polymer ?
#
loop_
_entity_poly.entity_id
_entity_poly.type
_entity_poly.pdbx_seq_one_letter_code
_entity_poly.pdbx_strand_id
1 'polypeptide(L)' 'GWEKVINKNGLTFKKLSKEEQAEINSPEQAIAYLTQNTSAIKRPIVEQNGKAILLGFNEENYQAELG' A
#
# COMPACT_ATOMS: atom_id res chain seq x y z
N GLY A 1 8.06 4.23 3.86
CA GLY A 1 7.79 4.96 2.61
C GLY A 1 6.36 4.69 2.19
N TRP A 2 5.60 5.73 1.87
CA TRP A 2 4.16 5.70 1.54
C TRP A 2 3.84 4.76 0.36
N GLU A 3 4.77 4.58 -0.59
CA GLU A 3 4.61 3.70 -1.74
C GLU A 3 4.29 2.25 -1.39
N LYS A 4 4.75 1.77 -0.22
CA LYS A 4 4.54 0.39 0.22
C LYS A 4 3.07 0.08 0.54
N VAL A 5 2.27 1.12 0.79
CA VAL A 5 0.82 1.02 1.05
C VAL A 5 0.04 0.82 -0.25
N ILE A 6 0.61 1.18 -1.40
CA ILE A 6 -0.01 0.97 -2.70
C ILE A 6 0.21 -0.48 -3.14
N ASN A 7 -0.88 -1.16 -3.49
CA ASN A 7 -0.85 -2.48 -4.10
C ASN A 7 -0.47 -2.37 -5.59
N LYS A 8 0.83 -2.18 -5.88
CA LYS A 8 1.36 -2.10 -7.25
C LYS A 8 1.09 -3.36 -8.08
N ASN A 9 0.82 -4.50 -7.43
CA ASN A 9 0.50 -5.76 -8.10
C ASN A 9 -1.00 -5.92 -8.45
N GLY A 10 -1.86 -5.12 -7.83
CA GLY A 10 -3.31 -5.18 -7.99
C GLY A 10 -3.78 -4.62 -9.33
N LEU A 11 -4.93 -5.13 -9.80
CA LEU A 11 -5.53 -4.70 -11.07
C LEU A 11 -5.86 -3.20 -11.06
N THR A 12 -6.29 -2.64 -9.92
CA THR A 12 -6.64 -1.22 -9.80
C THR A 12 -5.46 -0.30 -10.11
N PHE A 13 -4.25 -0.66 -9.68
CA PHE A 13 -3.03 0.10 -10.01
C PHE A 13 -2.57 -0.19 -11.45
N LYS A 14 -2.63 -1.45 -11.88
CA LYS A 14 -2.23 -1.85 -13.24
C LYS A 14 -3.13 -1.31 -14.36
N LYS A 15 -4.36 -0.91 -14.04
CA LYS A 15 -5.29 -0.27 -14.99
C LYS A 15 -4.88 1.17 -15.33
N LEU A 16 -4.09 1.81 -14.48
CA LEU A 16 -3.56 3.15 -14.74
C LEU A 16 -2.55 3.11 -15.88
N SER A 17 -2.57 4.12 -16.73
CA SER A 17 -1.51 4.42 -17.68
C SER A 17 -0.19 4.72 -16.96
N LYS A 18 0.92 4.70 -17.69
CA LYS A 18 2.23 5.03 -17.10
C LYS A 18 2.30 6.47 -16.58
N GLU A 19 1.58 7.38 -17.23
CA GLU A 19 1.50 8.79 -16.84
C GLU A 19 0.76 8.94 -15.51
N GLU A 20 -0.43 8.32 -15.37
CA GLU A 20 -1.18 8.30 -14.11
C GLU A 20 -0.41 7.64 -12.97
N GLN A 21 0.36 6.58 -13.25
CA GLN A 21 1.23 5.97 -12.24
C GLN A 21 2.35 6.92 -11.79
N ALA A 22 2.91 7.71 -12.72
CA ALA A 22 3.96 8.69 -12.43
C ALA A 22 3.43 9.94 -11.70
N GLU A 23 2.13 10.25 -11.84
CA GLU A 23 1.48 11.30 -11.06
C GLU A 23 1.36 10.92 -9.58
N ILE A 24 1.36 9.64 -9.23
CA ILE A 24 1.35 9.20 -7.82
C ILE A 24 2.80 9.20 -7.31
N ASN A 25 3.40 10.38 -7.12
CA ASN A 25 4.80 10.56 -6.74
C ASN A 25 5.02 11.24 -5.38
N SER A 26 3.94 11.55 -4.66
CA SER A 26 3.96 12.17 -3.33
C SER A 26 3.00 11.46 -2.36
N PRO A 27 3.22 11.55 -1.03
CA PRO A 27 2.28 11.04 -0.04
C PRO A 27 0.85 11.57 -0.23
N GLU A 28 0.70 12.84 -0.56
CA GLU A 28 -0.58 13.52 -0.74
C GLU A 28 -1.34 12.96 -1.94
N GLN A 29 -0.66 12.77 -3.06
CA GLN A 29 -1.25 12.16 -4.25
C GLN A 29 -1.57 10.67 -4.03
N ALA A 30 -0.73 9.95 -3.30
CA ALA A 30 -1.01 8.57 -2.93
C ALA A 30 -2.25 8.47 -2.03
N ILE A 31 -2.40 9.36 -1.04
CA ILE A 31 -3.59 9.41 -0.18
C ILE A 31 -4.82 9.70 -1.04
N ALA A 32 -4.78 10.75 -1.88
CA ALA A 32 -5.90 11.10 -2.75
C ALA A 32 -6.32 9.94 -3.66
N TYR A 33 -5.35 9.27 -4.29
CA TYR A 33 -5.58 8.10 -5.13
C TYR A 33 -6.19 6.93 -4.34
N LEU A 34 -5.61 6.59 -3.19
CA LEU A 34 -6.03 5.44 -2.38
C LEU A 34 -7.40 5.64 -1.71
N THR A 35 -7.76 6.88 -1.35
CA THR A 35 -9.09 7.22 -0.85
C THR A 35 -10.15 7.01 -1.93
N GLN A 36 -9.85 7.35 -3.19
CA GLN A 36 -10.75 7.09 -4.33
C GLN A 36 -10.75 5.61 -4.74
N ASN A 37 -9.63 4.92 -4.57
CA ASN A 37 -9.41 3.56 -5.03
C ASN A 37 -9.04 2.64 -3.87
N THR A 38 -9.96 2.41 -2.94
CA THR A 38 -9.66 1.66 -1.70
C THR A 38 -9.15 0.24 -1.94
N SER A 39 -9.46 -0.37 -3.09
CA SER A 39 -8.94 -1.70 -3.49
C SER A 39 -7.46 -1.70 -3.89
N ALA A 40 -6.90 -0.52 -4.18
CA ALA A 40 -5.47 -0.33 -4.43
C ALA A 40 -4.66 -0.21 -3.13
N ILE A 41 -5.30 -0.19 -1.96
CA ILE A 41 -4.61 -0.26 -0.67
C ILE A 41 -4.12 -1.71 -0.47
N LYS A 42 -2.85 -1.89 -0.15
CA LYS A 42 -2.25 -3.19 0.14
C LYS A 42 -2.87 -3.76 1.43
N ARG A 43 -3.25 -5.02 1.40
CA ARG A 43 -3.92 -5.72 2.51
C ARG A 43 -3.28 -7.11 2.71
N PRO A 44 -3.26 -7.67 3.94
CA PRO A 44 -3.61 -7.02 5.22
C PRO A 44 -2.63 -5.91 5.64
N ILE A 45 -3.06 -5.00 6.52
CA ILE A 45 -2.17 -4.06 7.21
C ILE A 45 -2.28 -4.38 8.70
N VAL A 46 -1.14 -4.58 9.37
CA VAL A 46 -1.09 -4.79 10.82
C VAL A 46 -0.45 -3.58 11.46
N GLU A 47 -1.09 -3.04 12.48
CA GLU A 47 -0.66 -1.86 13.21
C GLU A 47 -0.44 -2.18 14.69
N GLN A 48 0.60 -1.62 15.27
CA GLN A 48 0.89 -1.69 16.69
C GLN A 48 1.25 -0.29 17.19
N ASN A 49 0.63 0.15 18.30
CA ASN A 49 0.84 1.49 18.86
C ASN A 49 0.61 2.64 17.84
N GLY A 50 -0.38 2.49 16.96
CA GLY A 50 -0.70 3.48 15.92
C GLY A 50 0.32 3.58 14.79
N LYS A 51 1.20 2.58 14.64
CA LYS A 51 2.17 2.48 13.54
C LYS A 51 1.96 1.17 12.78
N ALA A 52 1.91 1.25 11.45
CA ALA A 52 1.90 0.07 10.61
C ALA A 52 3.24 -0.65 10.68
N ILE A 53 3.22 -1.90 11.16
CA ILE A 53 4.39 -2.78 11.29
C ILE A 53 4.46 -3.77 10.12
N LEU A 54 3.31 -4.19 9.58
CA LEU A 54 3.26 -5.15 8.46
C LEU A 54 2.35 -4.64 7.34
N LEU A 55 2.79 -4.80 6.10
CA LEU A 55 2.09 -4.38 4.88
C LEU A 55 2.01 -5.54 3.88
N GLY A 56 0.85 -6.18 3.81
CA GLY A 56 0.64 -7.47 3.17
C GLY A 56 0.94 -8.63 4.11
N PHE A 57 0.81 -9.85 3.60
CA PHE A 57 1.22 -11.06 4.30
C PHE A 57 2.58 -11.53 3.79
N ASN A 58 3.51 -11.76 4.71
CA ASN A 58 4.77 -12.44 4.47
C ASN A 58 5.11 -13.19 5.75
N GLU A 59 5.29 -14.51 5.65
CA GLU A 59 5.43 -15.40 6.80
C GLU A 59 6.62 -15.02 7.69
N GLU A 60 7.79 -14.76 7.11
CA GLU A 60 9.00 -14.38 7.84
C GLU A 60 8.82 -13.09 8.65
N ASN A 61 8.24 -12.06 8.03
CA ASN A 61 7.97 -10.79 8.70
C ASN A 61 6.91 -10.93 9.80
N TYR A 62 5.89 -11.77 9.58
CA TYR A 62 4.87 -12.03 10.59
C TYR A 62 5.47 -12.75 11.80
N GLN A 63 6.32 -13.75 11.57
CA GLN A 63 6.98 -14.46 12.66
C GLN A 63 7.94 -13.55 13.44
N ALA A 64 8.64 -12.64 12.76
CA ALA A 64 9.57 -11.71 13.42
C ALA A 64 8.86 -10.63 14.26
N GLU A 65 7.71 -10.14 13.80
CA GLU A 65 7.01 -9.00 14.44
C GLU A 65 5.88 -9.42 15.38
N LEU A 66 5.28 -10.61 15.18
CA LEU A 66 4.11 -11.11 15.93
C LEU A 66 4.32 -12.47 16.61
N GLY A 67 5.39 -13.21 16.27
CA GLY A 67 5.74 -14.50 16.88
C GLY A 67 6.50 -14.32 18.19
#